data_AF-A0A2T5RFM8-F1
#
_entry.id   AF-A0A2T5RFM8-F1
#
_cell.length_a   1.000
_cell.length_b   1.000
_cell.length_c   1.000
_cell.angle_alpha   90.00
_cell.angle_beta   90.00
_cell.angle_gamma   90.00
#
_symmetry.space_group_name_H-M   'P 1'
#
loop_
_entity.id
_entity.type
_entity.pdbx_description
1 polymer ?
#
loop_
_entity_poly.entity_id
_entity_poly.type
_entity_poly.pdbx_seq_one_letter_code
_entity_poly.pdbx_strand_id
1 'polypeptide(L)' 'MYVKKCPECKGKSYSAGRNEWICPYCGEDLNDVEAERVKE' A
#
# COMPACT_ATOMS: atom_id res chain seq x y z
N MET A 1 -9.76 6.78 -0.43
CA MET A 1 -8.72 5.92 0.20
C MET A 1 -7.47 5.89 -0.68
N TYR A 2 -6.35 5.40 -0.17
CA TYR A 2 -5.17 5.13 -0.99
C TYR A 2 -5.05 3.64 -1.27
N VAL A 3 -4.40 3.28 -2.36
CA VAL A 3 -4.02 1.91 -2.70
C VAL A 3 -2.53 1.86 -3.01
N LYS A 4 -1.83 0.88 -2.45
CA LYS A 4 -0.46 0.52 -2.81
C LYS A 4 -0.45 -0.92 -3.30
N LYS A 5 0.36 -1.19 -4.32
CA LYS A 5 0.60 -2.57 -4.78
C LYS A 5 1.93 -3.03 -4.22
N CYS A 6 1.90 -4.07 -3.40
CA CYS A 6 3.11 -4.64 -2.83
C CYS A 6 3.95 -5.29 -3.94
N PRO A 7 5.26 -5.00 -4.06
CA PRO A 7 6.12 -5.62 -5.07
C PRO A 7 6.35 -7.11 -4.80
N GLU A 8 6.43 -7.51 -3.53
CA GLU A 8 6.69 -8.89 -3.12
C GLU A 8 5.48 -9.81 -3.33
N CYS A 9 4.38 -9.56 -2.62
CA CYS A 9 3.21 -10.43 -2.69
C CYS A 9 2.29 -10.09 -3.87
N LYS A 10 2.58 -9.01 -4.61
CA LYS A 10 1.75 -8.47 -5.72
C LYS A 10 0.32 -8.11 -5.31
N GLY A 11 0.01 -8.16 -4.02
CA GLY A 11 -1.27 -7.83 -3.43
C GLY A 11 -1.53 -6.33 -3.41
N LYS A 12 -2.80 -5.95 -3.58
CA LYS A 12 -3.24 -4.57 -3.42
C LYS A 12 -3.61 -4.36 -1.95
N SER A 13 -2.90 -3.47 -1.29
CA SER A 13 -3.24 -3.00 0.04
C SER A 13 -3.99 -1.69 -0.07
N TYR A 14 -4.97 -1.46 0.81
CA TYR A 14 -5.71 -0.21 0.90
C TYR A 14 -5.49 0.42 2.28
N SER A 15 -5.23 1.72 2.31
CA SER A 15 -5.04 2.46 3.55
C SER A 15 -5.76 3.81 3.51
N ALA A 16 -6.18 4.26 4.69
CA ALA A 16 -6.78 5.58 4.85
C ALA A 16 -5.73 6.71 4.82
N GLY A 17 -4.46 6.39 5.12
CA GLY A 17 -3.35 7.34 5.18
C GLY A 17 -2.25 7.04 4.16
N ARG A 18 -1.33 7.99 3.99
CA ARG A 18 -0.13 7.84 3.14
C ARG A 18 1.13 7.48 3.93
N ASN A 19 1.12 7.65 5.25
CA ASN A 19 2.27 7.43 6.14
C ASN A 19 2.49 5.93 6.41
N GLU A 20 3.71 5.55 6.80
CA GLU A 20 4.15 4.24 7.30
C GLU A 20 3.22 3.09 6.94
N TRP A 21 3.41 2.60 5.72
CA TRP A 21 2.53 1.59 5.16
C TRP A 21 3.24 0.25 5.10
N ILE A 22 2.90 -0.65 6.03
CA ILE A 22 3.34 -2.04 5.96
C ILE A 22 2.30 -2.88 5.23
N CYS A 23 2.74 -3.74 4.32
CA CYS A 23 1.88 -4.66 3.60
C CYS A 23 1.20 -5.62 4.59
N PRO A 24 -0.14 -5.66 4.69
CA PRO A 24 -0.83 -6.53 5.65
C PRO A 24 -0.80 -8.01 5.27
N TYR A 25 -0.31 -8.34 4.06
CA TYR A 25 -0.27 -9.71 3.56
C TYR A 25 1.06 -10.41 3.81
N CYS A 26 2.18 -9.69 3.65
CA CYS A 26 3.51 -10.27 3.78
C CYS A 26 4.40 -9.54 4.80
N GLY A 27 3.95 -8.42 5.37
CA GLY A 27 4.73 -7.61 6.31
C GLY A 27 5.82 -6.76 5.66
N GLU A 28 5.87 -6.68 4.33
CA GLU A 28 6.85 -5.87 3.60
C GLU A 28 6.60 -4.37 3.78
N ASP A 29 7.66 -3.59 3.89
CA ASP A 29 7.57 -2.14 3.97
C ASP A 29 7.19 -1.55 2.60
N LEU A 30 6.11 -0.77 2.58
CA LEU A 30 5.61 -0.09 1.39
C LEU A 30 5.81 1.42 1.48
N ASN A 31 6.68 1.94 2.34
CA ASN A 31 6.94 3.38 2.41
C ASN A 31 7.48 3.92 1.09
N ASP A 32 8.41 3.19 0.47
CA ASP A 32 8.98 3.53 -0.85
C ASP A 32 8.02 3.29 -2.02
N VAL A 33 6.89 2.62 -1.79
CA VAL A 33 5.88 2.39 -2.84
C VAL A 33 4.96 3.60 -2.92
N GLU A 34 4.88 4.21 -4.10
CA GLU A 34 3.95 5.31 -4.39
C GLU A 34 2.49 4.87 -4.16
N ALA A 35 1.77 5.64 -3.33
CA ALA A 35 0.35 5.42 -3.08
C ALA A 35 -0.51 6.09 -4.15
N GLU A 36 -1.33 5.31 -4.84
CA GLU A 36 -2.34 5.84 -5.74
C GLU A 36 -3.60 6.23 -4.94
N ARG A 37 -4.14 7.42 -5.21
CA ARG A 37 -5.41 7.84 -4.61
C ARG A 37 -6.55 7.19 -5.37
N VAL A 38 -7.30 6.33 -4.69
CA VAL A 38 -8.53 5.76 -5.26
C VAL A 38 -9.54 6.91 -5.33
N LYS A 39 -9.85 7.35 -6.54
CA LYS A 39 -10.98 8.26 -6.79
C LYS A 39 -12.26 7.45 -6.66
N GLU A 40 -13.17 7.98 -5.85
CA GLU A 40 -14.51 7.46 -5.58
C GLU A 40 -15.39 7.48 -6.85
#